data_AF-Q59IV0-F1
#
_entry.id   AF-Q59IV0-F1
#
_cell.length_a   1.000
_cell.length_b   1.000
_cell.length_c   1.000
_cell.angle_alpha   90.00
_cell.angle_beta   90.00
_cell.angle_gamma   90.00
#
_symmetry.space_group_name_H-M   'P 1'
#
loop_
_entity.id
_entity.type
_entity.pdbx_description
1 polymer ?
#
loop_
_entity_poly.entity_id
_entity_poly.type
_entity_poly.pdbx_seq_one_letter_code
_entity_poly.pdbx_strand_id
1 'polypeptide(L)'
;LVEACKNSLEKLQLDYLDLYLVHYPMPTRHNAIGKTASLLGEDKVLDIDVTISLQQTWEGMEKTVSLGLVRSIGLSNYDLFLTRDCLAYSKIKPAVSQFETHPYFQRDSLVKFCIKHGVLPTA
;
A
#
# COMPACT_ATOMS: atom_id res chain seq x y z
N LEU A 1 11.35 -2.23 1.78
CA LEU A 1 9.98 -2.54 2.26
C LEU A 1 9.95 -3.51 3.44
N VAL A 2 10.59 -4.69 3.34
CA VAL A 2 10.67 -5.67 4.46
C VAL A 2 11.16 -5.06 5.77
N GLU A 3 12.22 -4.26 5.73
CA GLU A 3 12.77 -3.63 6.95
C GLU A 3 11.80 -2.61 7.58
N ALA A 4 10.97 -1.93 6.78
CA ALA A 4 9.91 -1.05 7.31
C ALA A 4 8.79 -1.84 8.00
N CYS A 5 8.44 -3.01 7.46
CA CYS A 5 7.50 -3.93 8.10
C CYS A 5 8.04 -4.44 9.44
N LYS A 6 9.31 -4.87 9.49
CA LYS A 6 9.97 -5.29 10.73
C LYS A 6 10.02 -4.19 11.78
N ASN A 7 10.33 -2.95 11.37
CA ASN A 7 10.32 -1.82 12.30
C ASN A 7 8.91 -1.55 12.86
N SER A 8 7.87 -1.75 12.05
CA SER A 8 6.48 -1.62 12.50
C SER A 8 6.11 -2.71 13.51
N LEU A 9 6.50 -3.96 13.23
CA LEU A 9 6.31 -5.10 14.14
C LEU A 9 7.02 -4.88 15.48
N GLU A 10 8.28 -4.42 15.46
CA GLU A 10 9.04 -4.09 16.66
C GLU A 10 8.35 -3.02 17.51
N LYS A 11 7.90 -1.93 16.89
CA LYS A 11 7.18 -0.84 17.58
C LYS A 11 5.84 -1.28 18.16
N LEU A 12 5.13 -2.17 17.47
CA LEU A 12 3.85 -2.72 17.90
C LEU A 12 4.00 -3.90 18.87
N GLN A 13 5.22 -4.41 19.06
CA GLN A 13 5.52 -5.60 19.86
C GLN A 13 4.75 -6.84 19.39
N LEU A 14 4.71 -7.05 18.07
CA LEU A 14 4.02 -8.16 17.43
C LEU A 14 4.98 -9.04 16.63
N ASP A 15 4.68 -10.33 16.55
CA ASP A 15 5.42 -11.27 15.69
C ASP A 15 4.98 -11.21 14.23
N TYR A 16 3.71 -10.83 13.98
CA TYR A 16 3.14 -10.70 12.65
C TYR A 16 1.99 -9.67 12.60
N LEU A 17 1.62 -9.23 11.40
CA LEU A 17 0.41 -8.44 11.13
C LEU A 17 -0.63 -9.25 10.35
N ASP A 18 -1.91 -9.11 10.68
CA ASP A 18 -2.98 -9.69 9.88
C ASP A 18 -3.08 -9.02 8.50
N LEU A 19 -2.92 -7.70 8.45
CA LEU A 19 -3.02 -6.90 7.24
C LEU A 19 -1.95 -5.81 7.20
N TYR A 20 -1.27 -5.66 6.06
CA TYR A 20 -0.33 -4.57 5.80
C TYR A 20 -0.62 -3.91 4.46
N LEU A 21 -0.68 -2.57 4.42
CA LEU A 21 -1.14 -1.82 3.25
C LEU A 21 -0.02 -0.99 2.64
N VAL A 22 0.00 -0.89 1.31
CA VAL A 22 0.69 0.22 0.64
C VAL A 22 -0.13 1.49 0.89
N HIS A 23 0.37 2.38 1.75
CA HIS A 23 -0.41 3.52 2.24
C HIS A 23 -0.81 4.52 1.13
N TYR A 24 0.09 4.82 0.20
CA TYR A 24 -0.19 5.69 -0.96
C TYR A 24 0.54 5.16 -2.21
N PRO A 25 -0.05 5.30 -3.42
CA PRO A 25 0.56 4.94 -4.70
C PRO A 25 1.61 5.97 -5.17
N MET A 26 2.48 6.42 -4.25
CA MET A 26 3.40 7.51 -4.52
C MET A 26 4.72 7.28 -3.78
N PRO A 27 5.75 6.74 -4.45
CA PRO A 27 7.04 6.52 -3.83
C PRO A 27 7.71 7.87 -3.55
N THR A 28 7.93 8.18 -2.29
CA THR A 28 8.68 9.39 -1.89
C THR A 28 10.05 9.00 -1.37
N ARG A 29 11.04 9.88 -1.55
CA ARG A 29 12.38 9.63 -0.99
C ARG A 29 12.31 9.48 0.52
N HIS A 30 13.04 8.49 1.04
CA HIS A 30 13.10 8.21 2.47
C HIS A 30 14.53 8.25 2.98
N ASN A 31 14.74 9.05 4.02
CA ASN A 31 16.06 9.29 4.58
C ASN A 31 16.41 8.31 5.71
N ALA A 32 15.41 7.65 6.30
CA ALA A 32 15.58 6.64 7.35
C ALA A 32 14.34 5.75 7.49
N ILE A 33 14.53 4.52 7.97
CA ILE A 33 13.43 3.58 8.27
C ILE A 33 12.70 4.03 9.54
N GLY A 34 11.36 4.02 9.50
CA GLY A 34 10.55 4.26 10.69
C GLY A 34 10.47 5.72 11.14
N LYS A 35 10.94 6.67 10.32
CA LYS A 35 10.76 8.11 10.53
C LYS A 35 9.85 8.68 9.46
N THR A 36 8.90 9.51 9.87
CA THR A 36 8.12 10.34 8.95
C THR A 36 9.01 11.48 8.49
N ALA A 37 9.21 11.61 7.19
CA ALA A 37 9.89 12.75 6.58
C ALA A 37 8.87 13.67 5.91
N SER A 38 9.25 14.92 5.67
CA SER A 38 8.51 15.79 4.76
C SER A 38 8.42 15.10 3.39
N LEU A 39 7.23 15.11 2.79
CA LEU A 39 7.06 14.68 1.39
C LEU A 39 7.65 15.72 0.42
N LEU A 40 7.87 16.94 0.88
CA LEU A 40 8.43 18.03 0.10
C LEU A 40 9.95 18.04 0.18
N GLY A 41 10.60 18.26 -0.96
CA GLY A 41 12.02 18.60 -1.08
C GLY A 41 12.31 20.03 -0.58
N GLU A 42 13.57 20.43 -0.68
CA GLU A 42 14.04 21.75 -0.23
C GLU A 42 13.34 22.91 -0.97
N ASP A 43 12.96 22.69 -2.21
CA ASP A 43 12.22 23.61 -3.07
C ASP A 43 10.71 23.68 -2.76
N LYS A 44 10.25 22.93 -1.75
CA LYS A 44 8.85 22.76 -1.37
C LYS A 44 7.99 22.07 -2.43
N VAL A 45 8.61 21.37 -3.37
CA VAL A 45 7.94 20.51 -4.35
C VAL A 45 7.97 19.08 -3.83
N LEU A 46 6.95 18.29 -4.17
CA LEU A 46 6.87 16.89 -3.80
C LEU A 46 8.07 16.10 -4.35
N ASP A 47 8.84 15.46 -3.45
CA ASP A 47 10.03 14.70 -3.83
C ASP A 47 9.70 13.22 -4.09
N ILE A 48 9.21 12.96 -5.30
CA ILE A 48 8.85 11.62 -5.77
C ILE A 48 10.10 10.87 -6.21
N ASP A 49 10.29 9.65 -5.70
CA ASP A 49 11.32 8.74 -6.17
C ASP A 49 10.88 8.03 -7.45
N VAL A 50 11.28 8.60 -8.60
CA VAL A 50 10.96 8.08 -9.93
C VAL A 50 11.72 6.78 -10.29
N THR A 51 12.63 6.31 -9.44
CA THR A 51 13.40 5.08 -9.68
C THR A 51 12.69 3.82 -9.19
N ILE A 52 11.62 3.98 -8.40
CA ILE A 52 10.85 2.90 -7.81
C ILE A 52 9.47 2.84 -8.46
N SER A 53 9.11 1.70 -9.03
CA SER A 53 7.77 1.47 -9.55
C SER A 53 6.81 0.93 -8.46
N LEU A 54 5.51 1.12 -8.68
CA LEU A 54 4.48 0.53 -7.82
C LEU A 54 4.53 -1.00 -7.85
N GLN A 55 4.89 -1.59 -8.99
CA GLN A 55 5.11 -3.03 -9.10
C GLN A 55 6.25 -3.50 -8.20
N GLN A 56 7.41 -2.84 -8.21
CA GLN A 56 8.53 -3.18 -7.33
C GLN A 56 8.14 -3.05 -5.84
N THR A 57 7.32 -2.05 -5.53
CA THR A 57 6.76 -1.88 -4.18
C THR A 57 5.89 -3.09 -3.81
N TRP A 58 5.01 -3.53 -4.71
CA TRP A 58 4.13 -4.68 -4.50
C TRP A 58 4.90 -5.99 -4.37
N GLU A 59 5.92 -6.24 -5.20
CA GLU A 59 6.82 -7.40 -5.06
C GLU A 59 7.49 -7.42 -3.66
N GLY A 60 7.81 -6.24 -3.13
CA GLY A 60 8.26 -6.08 -1.75
C GLY A 60 7.21 -6.46 -0.71
N MET A 61 5.93 -6.18 -0.95
CA MET A 61 4.80 -6.60 -0.09
C MET A 61 4.60 -8.11 -0.15
N GLU A 62 4.68 -8.72 -1.33
CA GLU A 62 4.58 -10.17 -1.47
C GLU A 62 5.69 -10.89 -0.70
N LYS A 63 6.89 -10.30 -0.68
CA LYS A 63 8.01 -10.82 0.10
C LYS A 63 7.73 -10.80 1.61
N THR A 64 7.01 -9.81 2.15
CA THR A 64 6.69 -9.80 3.60
C THR A 64 5.75 -10.95 3.97
N VAL A 65 4.83 -11.32 3.07
CA VAL A 65 3.98 -12.51 3.23
C VAL A 65 4.82 -13.79 3.18
N SER A 66 5.72 -13.91 2.20
CA SER A 66 6.60 -15.09 2.07
C SER A 66 7.50 -15.34 3.30
N LEU A 67 7.83 -14.27 4.02
CA LEU A 67 8.64 -14.31 5.25
C LEU A 67 7.79 -14.54 6.50
N GLY A 68 6.47 -14.68 6.39
CA GLY A 68 5.55 -14.87 7.52
C GLY A 68 5.35 -13.62 8.40
N LEU A 69 5.85 -12.46 7.98
CA LEU A 69 5.72 -11.21 8.73
C LEU A 69 4.31 -10.64 8.68
N VAL A 70 3.58 -10.97 7.61
CA VAL A 70 2.22 -10.48 7.38
C VAL A 70 1.37 -11.60 6.78
N ARG A 71 0.11 -11.74 7.21
CA ARG A 71 -0.84 -12.72 6.64
C ARG A 71 -1.47 -12.25 5.34
N SER A 72 -1.90 -10.99 5.26
CA SER A 72 -2.54 -10.40 4.08
C SER A 72 -1.96 -9.05 3.74
N ILE A 73 -1.95 -8.72 2.45
CA ILE A 73 -1.47 -7.42 1.95
C ILE A 73 -2.57 -6.73 1.16
N GLY A 74 -2.54 -5.40 1.13
CA GLY A 74 -3.57 -4.61 0.46
C GLY A 74 -3.11 -3.23 0.03
N LEU A 75 -4.06 -2.47 -0.49
CA LEU A 75 -3.86 -1.14 -1.05
C LEU A 75 -4.54 -0.09 -0.16
N SER A 76 -4.01 1.12 -0.17
CA SER A 76 -4.67 2.30 0.37
C SER A 76 -4.52 3.49 -0.58
N ASN A 77 -5.60 4.25 -0.77
CA ASN A 77 -5.64 5.43 -1.63
C ASN A 77 -5.33 5.16 -3.12
N TYR A 78 -5.47 3.92 -3.57
CA TYR A 78 -5.39 3.56 -4.98
C TYR A 78 -6.72 3.92 -5.67
N ASP A 79 -6.65 4.40 -6.90
CA ASP A 79 -7.81 4.59 -7.75
C ASP A 79 -8.12 3.32 -8.56
N LEU A 80 -9.14 3.38 -9.42
CA LEU A 80 -9.58 2.24 -10.22
C LEU A 80 -8.47 1.73 -11.16
N PHE A 81 -7.76 2.63 -11.84
CA PHE A 81 -6.76 2.24 -12.83
C PHE A 81 -5.51 1.66 -12.18
N LEU A 82 -5.06 2.25 -11.07
CA LEU A 82 -3.94 1.75 -10.29
C LEU A 82 -4.29 0.42 -9.61
N THR A 83 -5.51 0.25 -9.12
CA THR A 83 -5.97 -1.04 -8.57
C THR A 83 -5.97 -2.12 -9.66
N ARG A 84 -6.45 -1.79 -10.87
CA ARG A 84 -6.41 -2.70 -12.02
C ARG A 84 -4.98 -3.06 -12.42
N ASP A 85 -4.09 -2.08 -12.43
CA ASP A 85 -2.68 -2.27 -12.75
C ASP A 85 -2.01 -3.21 -11.73
N CYS A 86 -2.24 -2.97 -10.44
CA CYS A 86 -1.77 -3.83 -9.37
C CYS A 86 -2.25 -5.28 -9.53
N LEU A 87 -3.54 -5.49 -9.81
CA LEU A 87 -4.10 -6.82 -10.06
C LEU A 87 -3.45 -7.53 -11.26
N ALA A 88 -2.93 -6.82 -12.25
CA ALA A 88 -2.34 -7.40 -13.45
C ALA A 88 -0.96 -8.02 -13.19
N TYR A 89 -0.13 -7.42 -12.32
CA TYR A 89 1.19 -7.94 -11.98
C TYR A 89 1.27 -8.71 -10.66
N SER A 90 0.20 -8.69 -9.85
CA SER A 90 0.14 -9.38 -8.55
C SER A 90 0.23 -10.90 -8.67
N LYS A 91 1.17 -11.52 -7.96
CA LYS A 91 1.16 -12.96 -7.66
C LYS A 91 0.26 -13.25 -6.47
N ILE A 92 0.33 -12.40 -5.44
CA ILE A 92 -0.61 -12.38 -4.30
C ILE A 92 -1.53 -11.19 -4.53
N LYS A 93 -2.82 -11.45 -4.75
CA LYS A 93 -3.81 -10.40 -4.97
C LYS A 93 -3.98 -9.55 -3.70
N PRO A 94 -4.18 -8.23 -3.82
CA PRO A 94 -4.54 -7.40 -2.67
C PRO A 94 -5.85 -7.93 -2.06
N ALA A 95 -5.82 -8.22 -0.76
CA ALA A 95 -7.00 -8.68 -0.04
C ALA A 95 -8.00 -7.55 0.19
N VAL A 96 -7.49 -6.33 0.38
CA VAL A 96 -8.26 -5.13 0.76
C VAL A 96 -7.79 -3.93 -0.07
N SER A 97 -8.73 -3.01 -0.35
CA SER A 97 -8.43 -1.65 -0.82
C SER A 97 -9.10 -0.64 0.11
N GLN A 98 -8.31 0.10 0.88
CA GLN A 98 -8.78 1.16 1.77
C GLN A 98 -8.80 2.50 1.02
N PHE A 99 -9.92 3.20 1.03
CA PHE A 99 -10.01 4.53 0.42
C PHE A 99 -11.14 5.33 1.04
N GLU A 100 -11.01 6.65 1.02
CA GLU A 100 -12.04 7.55 1.52
C GLU A 100 -13.38 7.25 0.84
N THR A 101 -14.37 6.90 1.64
CA THR A 101 -15.75 6.77 1.18
C THR A 101 -16.72 7.09 2.30
N HIS A 102 -17.78 7.82 1.94
CA HIS A 102 -18.84 8.27 2.85
C HIS A 102 -20.06 8.69 2.00
N PRO A 103 -21.23 9.02 2.60
CA PRO A 103 -22.44 9.32 1.83
C PRO A 103 -22.29 10.42 0.75
N TYR A 104 -21.36 11.36 0.94
CA TYR A 104 -21.04 12.42 -0.04
C TYR A 104 -19.93 12.08 -1.03
N PHE A 105 -19.22 10.95 -0.84
CA PHE A 105 -18.12 10.52 -1.70
C PHE A 105 -18.05 9.00 -1.78
N GLN A 106 -19.06 8.40 -2.43
CA GLN A 106 -19.30 6.94 -2.34
C GLN A 106 -18.29 6.09 -3.14
N ARG A 107 -17.67 6.68 -4.17
CA ARG A 107 -16.74 6.02 -5.10
C ARG A 107 -17.28 4.72 -5.72
N ASP A 108 -18.56 4.74 -6.10
CA ASP A 108 -19.33 3.60 -6.63
C ASP A 108 -18.59 2.69 -7.62
N SER A 109 -17.95 3.27 -8.63
CA SER A 109 -17.23 2.50 -9.65
C SER A 109 -16.04 1.73 -9.07
N LEU A 110 -15.31 2.33 -8.12
CA LEU A 110 -14.18 1.70 -7.45
C LEU A 110 -14.64 0.58 -6.52
N VAL A 111 -15.69 0.83 -5.72
CA VAL A 111 -16.29 -0.19 -4.83
C VAL A 111 -16.74 -1.41 -5.64
N LYS A 112 -17.52 -1.20 -6.71
CA LYS A 112 -18.01 -2.27 -7.59
C LYS A 112 -16.86 -3.01 -8.26
N PHE A 113 -15.82 -2.30 -8.68
CA PHE A 113 -14.63 -2.92 -9.27
C PHE A 113 -13.89 -3.81 -8.27
N CYS A 114 -13.59 -3.31 -7.07
CA CYS A 114 -12.94 -4.09 -6.02
C CYS A 114 -13.71 -5.37 -5.70
N ILE A 115 -15.01 -5.26 -5.42
CA ILE A 115 -15.87 -6.42 -5.11
C ILE A 115 -15.87 -7.44 -6.25
N LYS A 116 -16.03 -6.99 -7.51
CA LYS A 116 -16.00 -7.86 -8.70
C LYS A 116 -14.70 -8.64 -8.83
N HIS A 117 -13.58 -8.08 -8.40
CA HIS A 117 -12.26 -8.68 -8.51
C HIS A 117 -11.78 -9.38 -7.23
N GLY A 118 -12.65 -9.53 -6.22
CA GLY A 118 -12.34 -10.23 -4.97
C GLY A 118 -11.45 -9.42 -4.02
N VAL A 119 -11.43 -8.09 -4.17
CA VAL A 119 -10.74 -7.15 -3.28
C VAL A 119 -11.78 -6.51 -2.37
N LEU A 120 -11.63 -6.61 -1.05
CA LEU A 120 -12.59 -6.05 -0.10
C LEU A 120 -12.38 -4.52 0.05
N PRO A 121 -13.40 -3.69 -0.23
CA PRO A 121 -13.32 -2.26 0.06
C PRO A 121 -13.36 -2.00 1.57
N THR A 122 -12.51 -1.11 2.07
CA THR A 122 -12.54 -0.61 3.44
C THR A 122 -12.68 0.90 3.44
N ALA A 123 -13.61 1.42 4.24
CA ALA A 123 -13.84 2.85 4.46
C ALA A 123 -12.98 3.39 5.59
#